data_AF-A0A016TFY1-F1
#
_entry.id   AF-A0A016TFY1-F1
#
_cell.length_a   1.000
_cell.length_b   1.000
_cell.length_c   1.000
_cell.angle_alpha   90.00
_cell.angle_beta   90.00
_cell.angle_gamma   90.00
#
_symmetry.space_group_name_H-M   'P 1'
#
loop_
_entity.id
_entity.type
_entity.pdbx_description
1 polymer ?
#
loop_
_entity_poly.entity_id
_entity_poly.type
_entity_poly.pdbx_seq_one_letter_code
_entity_poly.pdbx_strand_id
1 'polypeptide(L)'
;MVNAACRKGCSPNETIDLANMQIFINALDGGIHRLDVVPETTVAQIKKSLGADEHILSYGSAILEDSLSLSSLDITDGASLAINARLLGGKVHGSLARAGKVRAQTPKVEKQEKKKKKKGRAARRIQYTRRFVNVATGPGKKRGPNSNAA
;
A
#
# COMPACT_ATOMS: atom_id res chain seq x y z
N MET A 1 20.12 49.01 -69.05
CA MET A 1 21.10 49.27 -67.98
C MET A 1 20.81 48.33 -66.83
N VAL A 2 21.83 47.55 -66.47
CA VAL A 2 21.90 46.58 -65.38
C VAL A 2 22.01 47.32 -64.05
N ASN A 3 21.34 46.84 -62.99
CA ASN A 3 21.97 46.43 -61.71
C ASN A 3 20.99 46.25 -60.54
N ALA A 4 20.91 45.01 -60.07
CA ALA A 4 21.19 44.53 -58.71
C ALA A 4 20.78 45.35 -57.46
N ALA A 5 19.88 44.75 -56.66
CA ALA A 5 19.98 44.57 -55.20
C ALA A 5 18.98 43.44 -54.81
N CYS A 6 19.36 42.17 -54.62
CA CYS A 6 20.16 41.56 -53.55
C CYS A 6 19.56 41.67 -52.13
N ARG A 7 18.87 40.58 -51.74
CA ARG A 7 18.85 39.87 -50.43
C ARG A 7 18.37 40.60 -49.16
N LYS A 8 17.37 39.98 -48.51
CA LYS A 8 17.32 39.51 -47.09
C LYS A 8 15.86 39.45 -46.63
N GLY A 9 15.34 38.38 -46.04
CA GLY A 9 15.92 37.09 -45.68
C GLY A 9 14.80 36.14 -45.28
N CYS A 10 14.94 34.87 -45.66
CA CYS A 10 14.25 33.77 -45.00
C CYS A 10 14.60 33.82 -43.51
N SER A 11 13.59 33.75 -42.65
CA SER A 11 13.75 33.55 -41.22
C SER A 11 14.48 32.22 -40.98
N PRO A 12 15.65 32.22 -40.32
CA PRO A 12 16.29 31.00 -39.88
C PRO A 12 15.70 30.66 -38.51
N ASN A 13 14.68 29.80 -38.50
CA ASN A 13 14.35 28.91 -37.39
C ASN A 13 13.24 27.93 -37.80
N GLU A 14 13.35 27.37 -39.00
CA GLU A 14 12.88 26.01 -39.21
C GLU A 14 14.05 25.11 -38.80
N THR A 15 14.14 24.84 -37.49
CA THR A 15 14.91 23.70 -37.01
C THR A 15 14.25 22.46 -37.59
N ILE A 16 14.87 21.98 -38.66
CA ILE A 16 14.73 20.67 -39.29
C ILE A 16 14.30 19.65 -38.24
N ASP A 17 13.11 19.05 -38.44
CA ASP A 17 12.51 18.03 -37.58
C ASP A 17 13.49 16.89 -37.31
N LEU A 18 14.12 16.93 -36.13
CA LEU A 18 14.91 15.85 -35.58
C LEU A 18 13.95 14.85 -34.93
N ALA A 19 13.52 13.85 -35.68
CA ALA A 19 12.87 12.63 -35.19
C ALA A 19 11.72 12.87 -34.18
N ASN A 20 10.76 13.73 -34.53
CA ASN A 20 9.49 13.83 -33.81
C ASN A 20 8.68 12.55 -34.06
N MET A 21 8.26 11.90 -32.98
CA MET A 21 7.34 10.77 -33.00
C MET A 21 5.99 11.20 -32.42
N GLN A 22 4.92 10.58 -32.89
CA GLN A 22 3.56 10.87 -32.45
C GLN A 22 3.09 9.83 -31.44
N ILE A 23 2.64 10.29 -30.28
CA ILE A 23 2.03 9.44 -29.26
C ILE A 23 0.56 9.81 -29.05
N PHE A 24 -0.24 8.81 -28.70
CA PHE A 24 -1.65 8.95 -28.40
C PHE A 24 -1.88 8.79 -26.91
N ILE A 25 -2.69 9.66 -26.33
CA ILE A 25 -2.98 9.66 -24.91
C ILE A 25 -4.48 9.51 -24.70
N ASN A 26 -4.86 8.39 -24.09
CA ASN A 26 -6.23 8.09 -23.73
C ASN A 26 -6.53 8.84 -22.43
N ALA A 27 -7.36 9.87 -22.53
CA ALA A 27 -7.85 10.66 -21.42
C ALA A 27 -8.85 9.86 -20.57
N LEU A 28 -9.07 10.33 -19.35
CA LEU A 28 -10.09 9.77 -18.45
C LEU A 28 -11.51 9.87 -19.01
N ASP A 29 -11.77 10.89 -19.83
CA ASP A 29 -13.08 11.13 -20.45
C ASP A 29 -13.31 10.27 -21.71
N GLY A 30 -12.37 9.38 -22.05
CA GLY A 30 -12.43 8.51 -23.23
C GLY A 30 -11.99 9.17 -24.54
N GLY A 31 -11.55 10.43 -24.49
CA GLY A 31 -10.94 11.12 -25.63
C GLY A 31 -9.49 10.69 -25.88
N ILE A 32 -9.04 10.83 -27.13
CA ILE A 32 -7.64 10.56 -27.53
C ILE A 32 -6.96 11.89 -27.88
N HIS A 33 -5.93 12.25 -27.12
CA HIS A 33 -5.06 13.39 -27.41
C HIS A 33 -3.82 12.95 -28.18
N ARG A 34 -3.41 13.76 -29.16
CA ARG A 34 -2.18 13.54 -29.94
C ARG A 34 -1.10 14.48 -29.42
N LEU A 35 0.10 13.96 -29.19
CA LEU A 35 1.27 14.76 -28.85
C LEU A 35 2.45 14.36 -29.75
N ASP A 36 3.12 15.36 -30.28
CA ASP A 36 4.36 15.19 -31.03
C ASP A 36 5.52 15.40 -30.04
N VAL A 37 6.33 14.35 -29.85
CA VAL A 37 7.36 14.26 -28.82
C VAL A 37 8.66 13.73 -29.39
N VAL A 38 9.78 14.09 -28.75
CA VAL A 38 11.11 13.55 -29.05
C VAL A 38 11.33 12.29 -28.19
N PRO A 39 12.02 11.23 -28.66
CA PRO A 39 12.25 10.00 -27.90
C PRO A 39 12.97 10.19 -26.55
N GLU A 40 13.68 11.31 -26.38
CA GLU A 40 14.38 11.65 -25.13
C GLU A 40 13.50 12.40 -24.11
N THR A 41 12.26 12.75 -24.49
CA THR A 41 11.34 13.41 -23.56
C THR A 41 11.01 12.48 -22.39
N THR A 42 10.93 13.06 -21.19
CA THR A 42 10.63 12.32 -19.96
C THR A 42 9.12 12.27 -19.71
N VAL A 43 8.69 11.24 -18.98
CA VAL A 43 7.28 11.08 -18.58
C VAL A 43 6.78 12.28 -17.78
N ALA A 44 7.63 12.91 -16.95
CA ALA A 44 7.31 14.14 -16.24
C ALA A 44 6.95 15.31 -17.17
N GLN A 45 7.65 15.46 -18.30
CA GLN A 45 7.38 16.52 -19.27
C GLN A 45 6.04 16.30 -19.97
N ILE A 46 5.68 15.04 -20.24
CA ILE A 46 4.40 14.65 -20.84
C ILE A 46 3.25 14.90 -19.85
N LYS A 47 3.42 14.59 -18.56
CA LYS A 47 2.41 14.93 -17.54
C LYS A 47 2.16 16.43 -17.46
N LYS A 48 3.23 17.23 -17.51
CA LYS A 48 3.14 18.69 -17.45
C LYS A 48 2.44 19.28 -18.67
N SER A 49 2.67 18.75 -19.87
CA SER A 49 1.98 19.23 -21.08
C SER A 49 0.47 18.93 -21.07
N LEU A 50 0.07 17.88 -20.34
CA LEU A 50 -1.33 17.49 -20.15
C LEU A 50 -1.99 18.14 -18.94
N GLY A 51 -1.24 18.85 -18.09
CA GLY A 51 -1.72 19.37 -16.80
C GLY A 51 -2.13 18.25 -15.82
N ALA A 52 -1.52 17.07 -15.95
CA ALA A 52 -1.93 15.84 -15.26
C ALA A 52 -0.90 15.35 -14.24
N ASP A 53 -0.31 16.28 -13.47
CA ASP A 53 0.81 15.98 -12.54
C ASP A 53 0.46 14.92 -11.48
N GLU A 54 -0.78 14.90 -11.00
CA GLU A 54 -1.23 13.93 -9.98
C GLU A 54 -1.66 12.56 -10.54
N HIS A 55 -1.70 12.43 -11.87
CA HIS A 55 -2.20 11.24 -12.54
C HIS A 55 -1.08 10.24 -12.84
N ILE A 56 -1.47 8.97 -13.03
CA ILE A 56 -0.55 7.88 -13.39
C ILE A 56 -0.66 7.62 -14.88
N LEU A 57 0.47 7.71 -15.59
CA LEU A 57 0.55 7.26 -16.98
C LEU A 57 0.91 5.77 -17.02
N SER A 58 0.24 5.02 -17.88
CA SER A 58 0.54 3.60 -18.13
C SER A 58 0.65 3.31 -19.62
N TYR A 59 1.62 2.48 -19.99
CA TYR A 59 1.74 1.90 -21.32
C TYR A 59 1.43 0.41 -21.25
N GLY A 60 0.35 -0.02 -21.89
CA GLY A 60 -0.15 -1.40 -21.74
C GLY A 60 -0.44 -1.74 -20.27
N SER A 61 0.30 -2.69 -19.71
CA SER A 61 0.22 -3.10 -18.30
C SER A 61 1.26 -2.44 -17.39
N ALA A 62 2.21 -1.68 -17.95
CA ALA A 62 3.30 -1.07 -17.19
C ALA A 62 2.92 0.35 -16.75
N ILE A 63 3.09 0.62 -15.45
CA ILE A 63 3.00 1.98 -14.90
C ILE A 63 4.32 2.70 -15.15
N LEU A 64 4.26 3.88 -15.74
CA LEU A 64 5.44 4.65 -16.10
C LEU A 64 5.90 5.52 -14.93
N GLU A 65 7.22 5.56 -14.73
CA GLU A 65 7.87 6.42 -13.74
C GLU A 65 8.32 7.75 -14.36
N ASP A 66 8.25 8.82 -13.56
CA ASP A 66 8.45 10.20 -14.03
C ASP A 66 9.89 10.51 -14.49
N SER A 67 10.87 9.73 -14.02
CA SER A 67 12.29 9.91 -14.31
C SER A 67 12.77 9.26 -15.61
N LEU A 68 11.97 8.38 -16.22
CA LEU A 68 12.36 7.60 -17.39
C LEU A 68 12.02 8.35 -18.70
N SER A 69 12.87 8.17 -19.71
CA SER A 69 12.64 8.67 -21.07
C SER A 69 11.81 7.68 -21.89
N LEU A 70 11.11 8.17 -22.92
CA LEU A 70 10.32 7.32 -23.82
C LEU A 70 11.16 6.22 -24.50
N SER A 71 12.40 6.55 -24.88
CA SER A 71 13.36 5.61 -25.47
C SER A 71 13.69 4.43 -24.56
N SER A 72 13.83 4.67 -23.25
CA SER A 72 14.13 3.63 -22.26
C SER A 72 12.95 2.70 -21.96
N LEU A 73 11.74 3.14 -22.30
CA LEU A 73 10.48 2.44 -22.04
C LEU A 73 9.95 1.68 -23.26
N ASP A 74 10.76 1.57 -24.33
CA ASP A 74 10.39 0.98 -25.62
C ASP A 74 9.10 1.57 -26.22
N ILE A 75 8.83 2.85 -25.95
CA ILE A 75 7.67 3.55 -26.50
C ILE A 75 8.05 4.01 -27.90
N THR A 76 7.41 3.41 -28.91
CA THR A 76 7.66 3.69 -30.33
C THR A 76 6.64 4.69 -30.90
N ASP A 77 6.90 5.15 -32.12
CA ASP A 77 5.95 5.98 -32.86
C ASP A 77 4.57 5.30 -32.97
N GLY A 78 3.51 6.07 -32.74
CA GLY A 78 2.13 5.60 -32.70
C GLY A 78 1.70 4.90 -31.41
N ALA A 79 2.53 4.88 -30.35
CA ALA A 79 2.17 4.26 -29.08
C ALA A 79 0.99 4.97 -28.37
N SER A 80 0.14 4.18 -27.70
CA SER A 80 -1.00 4.67 -26.94
C SER A 80 -0.79 4.51 -25.43
N LEU A 81 -0.79 5.63 -24.72
CA LEU A 81 -0.64 5.73 -23.27
C LEU A 81 -2.01 5.98 -22.63
N ALA A 82 -2.25 5.43 -21.46
CA ALA A 82 -3.47 5.68 -20.69
C ALA A 82 -3.18 6.52 -19.44
N ILE A 83 -4.01 7.52 -19.21
CA ILE A 83 -4.02 8.30 -17.96
C ILE A 83 -4.96 7.60 -16.98
N ASN A 84 -4.47 7.35 -15.76
CA ASN A 84 -5.24 6.77 -14.67
C ASN A 84 -5.28 7.75 -13.49
N ALA A 85 -6.48 8.00 -12.96
CA ALA A 85 -6.65 8.78 -11.74
C ALA A 85 -6.32 7.94 -10.49
N ARG A 86 -5.59 8.52 -9.54
CA ARG A 86 -5.37 7.90 -8.23
C ARG A 86 -6.65 8.03 -7.40
N LEU A 87 -7.41 6.95 -7.27
CA LEU A 87 -8.54 6.94 -6.35
C LEU A 87 -8.04 6.89 -4.90
N LEU A 88 -8.33 7.95 -4.13
CA LEU A 88 -8.13 7.96 -2.68
C LEU A 88 -9.15 7.01 -2.03
N GLY A 89 -8.72 5.79 -1.69
CA GLY A 89 -9.52 4.83 -0.93
C GLY A 89 -9.75 3.50 -1.65
N GLY A 90 -8.74 2.64 -1.65
CA GLY A 90 -8.92 1.23 -1.95
C GLY A 90 -9.72 0.52 -0.85
N LYS A 91 -10.62 -0.38 -1.24
CA LYS A 91 -11.54 -1.11 -0.36
C LYS A 91 -10.76 -2.12 0.51
N VAL A 92 -10.30 -1.69 1.69
CA VAL A 92 -9.67 -2.60 2.67
C VAL A 92 -10.76 -3.50 3.26
N HIS A 93 -10.78 -4.78 2.88
CA HIS A 93 -11.78 -5.73 3.37
C HIS A 93 -11.37 -6.23 4.76
N GLY A 94 -12.11 -5.79 5.78
CA GLY A 94 -11.90 -6.17 7.18
C GLY A 94 -12.01 -4.96 8.10
N SER A 95 -13.22 -4.64 8.55
CA SER A 95 -13.42 -3.52 9.48
C SER A 95 -12.84 -3.85 10.86
N LEU A 96 -12.07 -2.92 11.43
CA LEU A 96 -11.59 -2.98 12.82
C LEU A 96 -12.69 -2.77 13.86
N ALA A 97 -13.94 -2.57 13.44
CA ALA A 97 -15.09 -2.26 14.28
C ALA A 97 -15.39 -3.29 15.40
N ARG A 98 -14.85 -4.51 15.31
CA ARG A 98 -15.04 -5.58 16.31
C ARG A 98 -13.88 -5.71 17.31
N ALA A 99 -12.83 -4.91 17.18
CA ALA A 99 -11.68 -4.98 18.08
C ALA A 99 -12.10 -4.67 19.53
N GLY A 100 -11.76 -5.55 20.47
CA GLY A 100 -12.01 -5.33 21.90
C GLY A 100 -13.45 -5.53 22.38
N LYS A 101 -14.43 -5.84 21.52
CA LYS A 101 -15.86 -6.00 21.87
C LYS A 101 -16.07 -6.89 23.10
N VAL A 102 -15.44 -8.05 23.14
CA VAL A 102 -15.61 -9.03 24.25
C VAL A 102 -15.01 -8.53 25.56
N ARG A 103 -13.91 -7.77 25.50
CA ARG A 103 -13.27 -7.21 26.69
C ARG A 103 -14.06 -6.05 27.28
N ALA A 104 -14.76 -5.28 26.44
CA ALA A 104 -15.63 -4.19 26.88
C ALA A 104 -16.97 -4.70 27.44
N GLN A 105 -17.49 -5.80 26.88
CA GLN A 105 -18.78 -6.36 27.29
C GLN A 105 -18.71 -7.16 28.61
N THR A 106 -17.57 -7.78 28.92
CA THR A 106 -17.46 -8.61 30.13
C THR A 106 -17.40 -7.74 31.39
N PRO A 107 -18.22 -8.03 32.42
CA PRO A 107 -18.20 -7.25 33.66
C PRO A 107 -16.83 -7.32 34.31
N LYS A 108 -16.31 -6.17 34.74
CA LYS A 108 -14.99 -6.10 35.36
C LYS A 108 -15.07 -6.59 36.81
N VAL A 109 -14.80 -7.87 37.02
CA VAL A 109 -14.74 -8.45 38.38
C VAL A 109 -13.44 -8.01 39.06
N GLU A 110 -13.58 -7.35 40.22
CA GLU A 110 -12.44 -6.97 41.06
C GLU A 110 -11.78 -8.20 41.68
N LYS A 111 -10.46 -8.11 41.90
CA LYS A 111 -9.73 -9.19 42.56
C LYS A 111 -10.04 -9.16 44.04
N GLN A 112 -10.75 -10.18 44.52
CA GLN A 112 -10.92 -10.40 45.96
C GLN A 112 -9.57 -10.57 46.65
N GLU A 113 -9.42 -9.98 47.84
CA GLU A 113 -8.23 -10.14 48.66
C GLU A 113 -8.12 -11.59 49.14
N LYS A 114 -7.08 -12.29 48.67
CA LYS A 114 -6.76 -13.66 49.10
C LYS A 114 -5.57 -13.61 50.04
N LYS A 115 -5.61 -14.40 51.11
CA LYS A 115 -4.48 -14.57 52.04
C LYS A 115 -3.21 -14.92 51.25
N LYS A 116 -2.10 -14.24 51.56
CA LYS A 116 -0.80 -14.48 50.93
C LYS A 116 -0.41 -15.95 51.09
N LYS A 117 -0.19 -16.65 49.97
CA LYS A 117 0.32 -18.02 50.00
C LYS A 117 1.76 -18.00 50.53
N LYS A 118 2.09 -18.90 51.47
CA LYS A 118 3.47 -19.12 51.90
C LYS A 118 4.32 -19.52 50.67
N LYS A 119 5.60 -19.12 50.65
CA LYS A 119 6.57 -19.43 49.58
C LYS A 119 7.71 -20.31 50.11
N GLY A 120 8.48 -20.93 49.20
CA GLY A 120 9.68 -21.71 49.54
C GLY A 120 9.41 -23.00 50.32
N ARG A 121 10.29 -23.31 51.28
CA ARG A 121 10.24 -24.55 52.07
C ARG A 121 8.91 -24.73 52.81
N ALA A 122 8.35 -23.65 53.36
CA ALA A 122 7.06 -23.69 54.04
C ALA A 122 5.91 -24.11 53.10
N ALA A 123 5.92 -23.63 51.86
CA ALA A 123 4.92 -24.02 50.85
C ALA A 123 5.04 -25.50 50.46
N ARG A 124 6.28 -25.98 50.28
CA ARG A 124 6.57 -27.38 49.96
C ARG A 124 6.15 -28.33 51.07
N ARG A 125 6.36 -27.95 52.35
CA ARG A 125 5.88 -28.71 53.51
C ARG A 125 4.36 -28.85 53.49
N ILE A 126 3.63 -27.74 53.31
CA ILE A 126 2.15 -27.77 53.22
C ILE A 126 1.68 -28.64 52.05
N GLN A 127 2.33 -28.56 50.89
CA GLN A 127 2.01 -29.38 49.73
C GLN A 127 2.23 -30.87 49.99
N TYR A 128 3.33 -31.25 50.64
CA TYR A 128 3.64 -32.63 51.00
C TYR A 128 2.61 -33.18 52.00
N THR A 129 2.35 -32.44 53.08
CA THR A 129 1.34 -32.82 54.08
C THR A 129 -0.03 -33.00 53.42
N ARG A 130 -0.46 -32.11 52.51
CA ARG A 130 -1.74 -32.23 51.80
C ARG A 130 -1.79 -33.40 50.80
N ARG A 131 -0.67 -33.76 50.18
CA ARG A 131 -0.60 -34.79 49.11
C ARG A 131 -0.28 -36.19 49.58
N PHE A 132 0.30 -36.35 50.77
CA PHE A 132 0.79 -37.64 51.24
C PHE A 132 0.35 -37.97 52.67
N VAL A 133 0.41 -37.00 53.58
CA VAL A 133 0.08 -37.24 55.01
C VAL A 133 -1.43 -37.18 55.26
N ASN A 134 -2.10 -36.15 54.75
CA ASN A 134 -3.52 -35.89 54.99
C ASN A 134 -4.42 -36.44 53.87
N VAL A 135 -3.94 -37.40 53.07
CA VAL A 135 -4.77 -38.00 52.02
C VAL A 135 -5.77 -38.94 52.67
N ALA A 136 -7.04 -38.56 52.67
CA ALA A 136 -8.11 -39.48 53.04
C ALA A 136 -8.35 -40.47 51.90
N THR A 137 -7.95 -41.72 52.09
CA THR A 137 -8.34 -42.86 51.24
C THR A 137 -9.70 -43.39 51.70
N GLY A 138 -10.74 -42.58 51.55
CA GLY A 138 -12.12 -43.05 51.73
C GLY A 138 -12.51 -44.05 50.61
N PRO A 139 -13.57 -44.85 50.81
CA PRO A 139 -14.06 -45.75 49.78
C PRO A 139 -14.49 -44.95 48.53
N GLY A 140 -13.95 -45.32 47.37
CA GLY A 140 -14.26 -44.69 46.08
C GLY A 140 -13.04 -44.16 45.32
N LYS A 141 -13.29 -43.57 44.14
CA LYS A 141 -12.22 -43.02 43.28
C LYS A 141 -11.63 -41.76 43.91
N LYS A 142 -10.29 -41.65 43.91
CA LYS A 142 -9.56 -40.47 44.40
C LYS A 142 -10.07 -39.19 43.73
N ARG A 143 -10.57 -38.23 44.51
CA ARG A 143 -11.02 -36.92 44.03
C ARG A 143 -9.83 -36.02 43.71
N GLY A 144 -9.98 -35.18 42.69
CA GLY A 144 -8.94 -34.27 42.25
C GLY A 144 -8.78 -33.05 43.17
N PRO A 145 -7.61 -32.40 43.19
CA PRO A 145 -7.31 -31.26 44.07
C PRO A 145 -8.09 -29.98 43.75
N ASN A 146 -8.77 -29.92 42.60
CA ASN A 146 -9.63 -28.80 42.18
C ASN A 146 -10.98 -29.33 41.67
N SER A 147 -11.49 -30.38 42.32
CA SER A 147 -12.84 -30.87 42.10
C SER A 147 -13.80 -29.99 42.89
N ASN A 148 -14.62 -29.21 42.19
CA ASN A 148 -15.76 -28.54 42.82
C ASN A 148 -16.82 -29.62 43.04
N ALA A 149 -16.93 -30.13 44.26
CA ALA A 149 -18.10 -30.90 44.64
C ALA A 149 -19.30 -29.94 44.64
N ALA A 150 -20.37 -30.32 43.94
CA ALA A 150 -21.67 -29.67 44.11
C ALA A 150 -22.19 -29.92 45.53
#